data_AF-A0A351EMQ4-F1
#
_entry.id   AF-A0A351EMQ4-F1
#
_cell.length_a   1.000
_cell.length_b   1.000
_cell.length_c   1.000
_cell.angle_alpha   90.00
_cell.angle_beta   90.00
_cell.angle_gamma   90.00
#
_symmetry.space_group_name_H-M   'P 1'
#
loop_
_entity.id
_entity.type
_entity.pdbx_description
1 polymer ?
#
loop_
_entity_poly.entity_id
_entity_poly.type
_entity_poly.pdbx_seq_one_letter_code
_entity_poly.pdbx_strand_id
1 'polypeptide(L)' 'MTINPARCTRIAVADPPEVSDANPIHDEKAKEYGYAGGIVAGIHTYGWMVPAILDSLGEEWLA' A
#
# COMPACT_ATOMS: atom_id res chain seq x y z
N MET A 1 -26.94 13.39 -7.21
CA MET A 1 -25.58 13.12 -7.74
C MET A 1 -25.35 11.62 -7.58
N THR A 2 -25.49 10.87 -8.66
CA THR A 2 -25.46 9.40 -8.62
C THR A 2 -24.06 8.95 -8.99
N ILE A 3 -23.36 8.27 -8.08
CA ILE A 3 -22.06 7.66 -8.39
C ILE A 3 -22.33 6.30 -9.04
N ASN A 4 -21.76 6.10 -10.23
CA ASN A 4 -21.76 4.83 -10.93
C ASN A 4 -20.55 4.00 -10.44
N PRO A 5 -20.73 2.89 -9.70
CA PRO A 5 -19.65 2.12 -9.09
C PRO A 5 -18.83 1.28 -10.10
N ALA A 6 -19.17 1.30 -11.39
CA ALA A 6 -18.64 0.35 -12.36
C ALA A 6 -17.16 0.50 -12.75
N ARG A 7 -16.42 1.53 -12.29
CA ARG A 7 -14.96 1.64 -12.50
C ARG A 7 -14.32 2.61 -11.52
N CYS A 8 -13.94 2.11 -10.34
CA CYS A 8 -12.98 2.78 -9.49
C CYS A 8 -11.60 2.22 -9.81
N THR A 9 -10.88 2.84 -10.74
CA THR A 9 -9.51 2.42 -11.08
C THR A 9 -8.57 2.89 -9.98
N ARG A 10 -8.07 1.97 -9.15
CA ARG A 10 -6.97 2.24 -8.23
C ARG A 10 -5.66 1.97 -8.94
N ILE A 11 -4.80 2.99 -9.07
CA ILE A 11 -3.49 2.88 -9.69
C ILE A 11 -2.45 2.83 -8.57
N ALA A 12 -1.63 1.78 -8.57
CA ALA A 12 -0.45 1.74 -7.70
C ALA A 12 0.60 2.72 -8.26
N VAL A 13 1.11 3.59 -7.39
CA VAL A 13 2.20 4.52 -7.69
C VAL A 13 3.41 4.06 -6.90
N ALA A 14 4.60 4.21 -7.47
CA ALA A 14 5.84 3.90 -6.78
C ALA A 14 5.97 4.75 -5.51
N ASP A 15 6.58 4.17 -4.47
CA ASP A 15 6.94 4.88 -3.27
C ASP A 15 7.88 6.04 -3.62
N PRO A 16 7.75 7.21 -2.97
CA PRO A 16 8.64 8.32 -3.23
C PRO A 16 10.06 8.01 -2.70
N PRO A 17 11.12 8.63 -3.26
CA PRO A 17 12.51 8.30 -2.93
C PRO A 17 12.82 8.35 -1.44
N GLU A 18 12.17 9.26 -0.71
CA GLU A 18 12.38 9.42 0.73
C GLU A 18 12.07 8.15 1.54
N VAL A 19 11.17 7.29 1.03
CA VAL A 19 10.82 6.00 1.68
C VAL A 19 11.97 5.01 1.56
N SER A 20 12.59 4.91 0.39
CA SER A 20 13.77 4.07 0.17
C SER A 20 14.99 4.61 0.93
N ASP A 21 15.16 5.94 0.98
CA ASP A 21 16.22 6.59 1.75
C ASP A 21 16.10 6.32 3.26
N ALA A 22 14.86 6.31 3.77
CA ALA A 22 14.59 6.01 5.18
C ALA A 22 14.71 4.51 5.51
N ASN A 23 14.39 3.62 4.56
CA ASN A 23 14.49 2.18 4.75
C ASN A 23 14.86 1.45 3.43
N PRO A 24 16.13 0.98 3.31
CA PRO A 24 16.65 0.34 2.10
C PRO A 24 15.93 -0.94 1.65
N ILE A 25 15.08 -1.55 2.47
CA ILE A 25 14.32 -2.74 2.03
C ILE A 25 13.23 -2.39 0.98
N HIS A 26 12.97 -1.09 0.75
CA HIS A 26 12.05 -0.61 -0.27
C HIS A 26 12.74 -0.30 -1.61
N ASP A 27 14.02 -0.67 -1.76
CA ASP A 27 14.76 -0.58 -3.03
C ASP A 27 15.50 -1.91 -3.34
N GLU A 28 16.40 -1.89 -4.34
CA GLU A 28 17.17 -3.07 -4.75
C GLU A 28 18.11 -3.62 -3.65
N LYS A 29 18.47 -2.83 -2.65
CA LYS A 29 19.29 -3.24 -1.50
C LYS A 29 18.54 -4.18 -0.56
N ALA A 30 17.22 -4.36 -0.74
CA ALA A 30 16.45 -5.38 -0.01
C ALA A 30 17.07 -6.79 -0.09
N LYS A 31 17.82 -7.09 -1.15
CA LYS A 31 18.57 -8.35 -1.31
C LYS A 31 19.63 -8.56 -0.22
N GLU A 32 20.22 -7.49 0.31
CA GLU A 32 21.17 -7.54 1.43
C GLU A 32 20.50 -7.97 2.74
N TYR A 33 19.17 -7.82 2.82
CA TYR A 33 18.33 -8.18 3.96
C TYR A 33 17.58 -9.50 3.76
N GLY A 34 17.90 -10.28 2.71
CA GLY A 34 17.32 -11.59 2.45
C GLY A 34 16.01 -11.58 1.65
N TYR A 35 15.58 -10.44 1.13
CA TYR A 35 14.43 -10.36 0.23
C TYR A 35 14.83 -10.63 -1.23
N ALA A 36 13.87 -11.02 -2.07
CA ALA A 36 14.12 -11.24 -3.51
C ALA A 36 14.36 -9.92 -4.29
N GLY A 37 13.89 -8.79 -3.75
CA GLY A 37 13.95 -7.44 -4.31
C GLY A 37 13.22 -6.47 -3.39
N GLY A 38 13.13 -5.20 -3.80
CA GLY A 38 12.45 -4.16 -3.03
C GLY A 38 11.01 -4.54 -2.70
N ILE A 39 10.64 -4.43 -1.42
CA ILE A 39 9.28 -4.68 -0.96
C ILE A 39 8.52 -3.37 -0.80
N VAL A 40 7.23 -3.36 -1.11
CA VAL A 40 6.37 -2.18 -0.88
C VAL A 40 6.29 -1.88 0.61
N ALA A 41 6.34 -0.60 0.99
CA ALA A 41 6.17 -0.24 2.40
C ALA A 41 4.84 -0.77 2.97
N GLY A 42 4.91 -1.40 4.14
CA GLY A 42 3.74 -2.02 4.78
C GLY A 42 2.61 -1.01 5.03
N ILE A 43 2.95 0.23 5.35
CA ILE A 43 1.98 1.31 5.58
C ILE A 43 1.20 1.68 4.30
N HIS A 44 1.82 1.60 3.13
CA HIS A 44 1.14 1.85 1.86
C HIS A 44 0.20 0.70 1.51
N THR A 45 0.64 -0.54 1.74
CA THR A 45 -0.22 -1.72 1.57
C THR A 45 -1.44 -1.63 2.50
N TYR A 46 -1.21 -1.25 3.77
CA TYR A 46 -2.27 -1.02 4.75
C TYR A 46 -3.24 0.05 4.26
N GLY A 47 -2.75 1.26 3.95
CA GLY A 47 -3.59 2.37 3.49
C GLY A 47 -4.38 2.06 2.21
N TRP A 48 -3.81 1.26 1.30
CA TRP A 48 -4.50 0.82 0.09
C TRP A 48 -5.65 -0.17 0.37
N MET A 49 -5.47 -1.06 1.35
CA MET A 49 -6.45 -2.10 1.71
C MET A 49 -7.57 -1.59 2.60
N VAL A 50 -7.29 -0.62 3.48
CA VAL A 50 -8.24 -0.13 4.50
C VAL A 50 -9.62 0.20 3.92
N PRO A 51 -9.78 0.94 2.80
CA PRO A 51 -11.11 1.23 2.26
C PRO A 51 -11.92 -0.02 1.95
N ALA A 52 -11.31 -1.04 1.31
CA ALA A 52 -12.00 -2.27 0.97
C ALA A 52 -12.39 -3.08 2.22
N ILE A 53 -11.57 -3.03 3.26
CA ILE A 53 -11.84 -3.68 4.54
C ILE A 53 -13.00 -2.97 5.25
N LEU A 54 -12.97 -1.64 5.34
CA LEU A 54 -14.05 -0.86 5.95
C LEU A 54 -15.37 -1.01 5.18
N ASP A 55 -15.33 -1.06 3.85
CA ASP A 55 -16.49 -1.33 3.00
C ASP A 55 -17.11 -2.71 3.30
N SER A 56 -16.31 -3.67 3.76
CA SER A 56 -16.74 -5.06 3.98
C SER A 56 -17.11 -5.37 5.43
N LEU A 57 -16.36 -4.82 6.39
CA LEU A 57 -16.41 -5.17 7.81
C LEU A 57 -16.90 -4.02 8.71
N GLY A 58 -16.99 -2.80 8.19
CA GLY A 58 -17.37 -1.60 8.94
C GLY A 58 -16.22 -1.00 9.76
N GLU A 59 -16.49 0.17 10.35
CA GLU A 59 -15.52 0.94 11.13
C GLU A 59 -15.08 0.25 12.44
N GLU A 60 -15.87 -0.68 12.98
CA GLU A 60 -15.50 -1.44 14.18
C GLU A 60 -14.25 -2.31 14.00
N TRP A 61 -13.87 -2.61 12.75
CA TRP A 61 -12.60 -3.27 12.48
C TRP A 61 -11.37 -2.45 12.92
N LEU A 62 -11.51 -1.12 13.08
CA LEU A 62 -10.44 -0.22 13.54
C LEU A 62 -10.30 -0.16 15.06
N ALA A 63 -11.17 -0.82 15.82
CA ALA A 63 -11.25 -0.75 17.28
C ALA A 63 -10.18 -1.59 18.01
#